data_AF-A0A4P5XB47-F1
#
_entry.id   AF-A0A4P5XB47-F1
#
_cell.length_a   1.000
_cell.length_b   1.000
_cell.length_c   1.000
_cell.angle_alpha   90.00
_cell.angle_beta   90.00
_cell.angle_gamma   90.00
#
_symmetry.space_group_name_H-M   'P 1'
#
loop_
_entity.id
_entity.type
_entity.pdbx_description
1 polymer ?
#
loop_
_entity_poly.entity_id
_entity_poly.type
_entity_poly.pdbx_seq_one_letter_code
_entity_poly.pdbx_strand_id
1 'polypeptide(L)'
;MKILLDNCVDVRAKGLFVGRDVAHVIAMGWAEHSNGKLLRAAADAGFGVVVTVDKNIRYQQNLALTPVSILELDVARNRMQELEALRVHLDDAISKCAMFRYVSVRADGVRETLFAM
;
A
#
# COMPACT_ATOMS: atom_id res chain seq x y z
N MET A 1 -7.63 -10.65 1.27
CA MET A 1 -6.36 -10.15 0.69
C MET A 1 -5.45 -9.76 1.83
N LYS A 2 -4.19 -10.23 1.83
CA LYS A 2 -3.20 -9.90 2.86
C LYS A 2 -2.48 -8.59 2.52
N ILE A 3 -2.28 -7.74 3.52
CA ILE A 3 -1.79 -6.36 3.40
C ILE A 3 -0.42 -6.23 4.06
N LEU A 4 0.55 -5.64 3.37
CA LEU A 4 1.84 -5.27 3.93
C LEU A 4 1.95 -3.75 4.02
N LEU A 5 2.22 -3.23 5.22
CA LEU A 5 2.54 -1.81 5.42
C LEU A 5 4.04 -1.60 5.26
N ASP A 6 4.40 -0.70 4.34
CA ASP A 6 5.76 -0.25 4.09
C ASP A 6 6.36 0.48 5.30
N ASN A 7 7.69 0.62 5.35
CA ASN A 7 8.42 1.19 6.48
C ASN A 7 8.08 2.66 6.72
N CYS A 8 7.68 3.37 5.67
CA CYS A 8 7.26 4.76 5.77
C CYS A 8 5.85 4.91 6.33
N VAL A 9 5.08 3.84 6.58
CA VAL A 9 3.72 3.94 7.11
C VAL A 9 3.77 3.77 8.63
N ASP A 10 3.02 4.58 9.39
CA ASP A 10 2.94 4.41 10.84
C ASP A 10 2.36 3.02 11.19
N VAL A 11 3.01 2.27 12.09
CA VAL A 11 2.58 0.92 12.49
C VAL A 11 1.14 0.90 13.05
N ARG A 12 0.66 2.02 13.60
CA ARG A 12 -0.72 2.17 14.10
C ARG A 12 -1.76 2.14 12.98
N ALA A 13 -1.37 2.43 11.73
CA ALA A 13 -2.25 2.36 10.58
C ALA A 13 -2.81 0.95 10.31
N LYS A 14 -2.23 -0.10 10.93
CA LYS A 14 -2.85 -1.44 10.97
C LYS A 14 -4.32 -1.40 11.41
N GLY A 15 -4.65 -0.51 12.36
CA GLY A 15 -6.01 -0.32 12.86
C GLY A 15 -7.01 0.23 11.84
N LEU A 16 -6.55 0.73 10.68
CA LEU A 16 -7.42 1.17 9.60
C LEU A 16 -7.94 0.01 8.74
N PHE A 17 -7.30 -1.15 8.83
CA PHE A 17 -7.58 -2.33 8.00
C PHE A 17 -8.20 -3.47 8.81
N VAL A 18 -9.09 -3.15 9.76
CA VAL A 18 -9.75 -4.12 10.65
C VAL A 18 -10.39 -5.26 9.85
N GLY A 19 -10.25 -6.49 10.34
CA GLY A 19 -10.79 -7.69 9.69
C GLY A 19 -9.95 -8.21 8.52
N ARG A 20 -8.79 -7.61 8.25
CA ARG A 20 -7.81 -8.09 7.25
C ARG A 20 -6.54 -8.57 7.94
N ASP A 21 -5.80 -9.45 7.26
CA ASP A 21 -4.46 -9.87 7.68
C ASP A 21 -3.44 -8.79 7.26
N VAL A 22 -2.84 -8.12 8.24
CA VAL A 22 -1.97 -6.95 8.04
C VAL A 22 -0.64 -7.14 8.76
N ALA A 23 0.43 -7.13 7.99
CA ALA A 23 1.79 -7.09 8.52
C ALA A 23 2.43 -5.72 8.28
N HIS A 24 3.49 -5.44 9.01
CA HIS A 24 4.35 -4.26 8.78
C HIS A 24 5.76 -4.76 8.49
N VAL A 25 6.48 -4.12 7.57
CA VAL A 25 7.82 -4.60 7.12
C VAL A 25 8.80 -4.82 8.27
N ILE A 26 8.75 -3.99 9.32
CA ILE A 26 9.57 -4.17 10.54
C ILE A 26 9.34 -5.55 11.15
N ALA A 27 8.08 -5.99 11.29
CA ALA A 27 7.76 -7.29 11.88
C ALA A 27 8.19 -8.47 10.98
N MET A 28 8.37 -8.21 9.69
CA MET A 28 8.87 -9.18 8.72
C MET A 28 10.41 -9.19 8.64
N GLY A 29 11.10 -8.26 9.32
CA GLY A 29 12.54 -8.06 9.16
C GLY A 29 12.94 -7.44 7.81
N TRP A 30 12.01 -6.74 7.14
CA TRP A 30 12.17 -6.21 5.78
C TRP A 30 12.34 -4.68 5.72
N ALA A 31 12.58 -4.02 6.85
CA ALA A 31 12.65 -2.55 6.92
C ALA A 31 13.70 -1.92 5.97
N GLU A 32 14.76 -2.67 5.65
CA GLU A 32 15.85 -2.22 4.77
C GLU A 32 15.72 -2.74 3.32
N HIS A 33 14.61 -3.37 2.96
CA HIS A 33 14.41 -3.82 1.57
C HIS A 33 14.21 -2.61 0.65
N SER A 34 14.87 -2.62 -0.50
CA SER A 34 14.55 -1.68 -1.58
C SER A 34 13.12 -1.92 -2.09
N ASN A 35 12.47 -0.91 -2.67
CA ASN A 35 11.09 -1.00 -3.17
C ASN A 35 10.86 -2.24 -4.06
N GLY A 36 11.72 -2.49 -5.03
CA GLY A 36 11.61 -3.68 -5.89
C GLY A 36 11.75 -5.00 -5.14
N LYS A 37 12.71 -5.10 -4.20
CA LYS A 37 12.90 -6.31 -3.37
C LYS A 37 11.70 -6.52 -2.44
N LEU A 38 11.17 -5.44 -1.85
CA LEU A 38 10.02 -5.45 -0.97
C LEU A 38 8.78 -5.96 -1.71
N LEU A 39 8.50 -5.44 -2.90
CA LEU A 39 7.34 -5.86 -3.71
C LEU A 39 7.45 -7.34 -4.10
N ARG A 40 8.65 -7.83 -4.41
CA ARG A 40 8.87 -9.25 -4.70
C ARG A 40 8.68 -10.13 -3.46
N ALA A 41 9.30 -9.77 -2.34
CA ALA A 41 9.16 -10.50 -1.07
C ALA A 41 7.70 -10.53 -0.60
N ALA A 42 6.96 -9.43 -0.81
CA ALA A 42 5.54 -9.35 -0.53
C ALA A 42 4.75 -10.37 -1.37
N ALA A 43 4.96 -10.44 -2.68
CA ALA A 43 4.32 -11.45 -3.52
C ALA A 43 4.66 -12.87 -3.07
N ASP A 44 5.95 -13.16 -2.87
CA ASP A 44 6.42 -14.51 -2.52
C ASP A 44 5.85 -14.97 -1.16
N ALA A 45 5.55 -14.04 -0.24
CA ALA A 45 4.90 -14.32 1.04
C ALA A 45 3.35 -14.23 1.01
N GLY A 46 2.76 -14.13 -0.17
CA GLY A 46 1.31 -14.15 -0.38
C GLY A 46 0.57 -12.84 -0.05
N PHE A 47 1.29 -11.72 0.05
CA PHE A 47 0.65 -10.41 0.14
C PHE A 47 0.06 -10.00 -1.21
N GLY A 48 -1.17 -9.49 -1.19
CA GLY A 48 -1.84 -9.00 -2.41
C GLY A 48 -1.60 -7.51 -2.65
N VAL A 49 -1.29 -6.77 -1.59
CA VAL A 49 -1.09 -5.32 -1.64
C VAL A 49 0.01 -4.87 -0.68
N VAL A 50 0.85 -3.94 -1.16
CA VAL A 50 1.77 -3.15 -0.35
C VAL A 50 1.22 -1.75 -0.22
N VAL A 51 1.07 -1.27 1.01
CA VAL A 51 0.55 0.06 1.35
C VAL A 51 1.72 0.97 1.68
N THR A 52 1.77 2.13 1.05
CA THR A 52 2.85 3.11 1.23
C THR A 52 2.32 4.54 1.22
N VAL A 53 3.10 5.48 1.76
CA VAL A 53 2.88 6.93 1.63
C VAL A 53 3.92 7.58 0.70
N ASP A 54 4.86 6.79 0.16
CA ASP A 54 5.87 7.28 -0.78
C ASP A 54 5.28 7.45 -2.19
N LYS A 55 5.01 8.72 -2.54
CA LYS A 55 4.44 9.12 -3.83
C LYS A 55 5.36 8.88 -5.02
N ASN A 56 6.63 8.57 -4.76
CA ASN A 56 7.60 8.34 -5.82
C ASN A 56 7.65 6.88 -6.26
N ILE A 57 7.08 5.94 -5.49
CA ILE A 57 7.20 4.50 -5.79
C ILE A 57 6.70 4.16 -7.20
N ARG A 58 5.63 4.83 -7.67
CA ARG A 58 5.05 4.62 -9.01
C ARG A 58 5.99 5.00 -10.15
N TYR A 59 6.90 5.95 -9.91
CA TYR A 59 7.88 6.41 -10.89
C TYR A 59 9.18 5.62 -10.79
N GLN A 60 9.45 5.01 -9.64
CA GLN A 60 10.66 4.22 -9.39
C GLN A 60 10.51 2.74 -9.78
N GLN A 61 9.29 2.21 -9.80
CA GLN A 61 9.03 0.80 -10.08
C GLN A 61 8.27 0.64 -11.39
N ASN A 62 8.66 -0.35 -12.19
CA ASN A 62 7.88 -0.72 -13.37
C ASN A 62 6.64 -1.51 -12.93
N LEU A 63 5.47 -0.86 -12.95
CA LEU A 63 4.18 -1.45 -12.55
C LEU A 63 3.81 -2.71 -13.35
N ALA A 64 4.31 -2.86 -14.58
CA ALA A 64 4.10 -4.07 -15.37
C ALA A 64 4.84 -5.28 -14.78
N LEU A 65 5.94 -5.04 -14.07
CA LEU A 65 6.77 -6.06 -13.44
C LEU A 65 6.49 -6.22 -11.95
N THR A 66 5.63 -5.37 -11.35
CA THR A 66 5.29 -5.49 -9.93
C THR A 66 4.32 -6.66 -9.70
N PRO A 67 4.71 -7.68 -8.91
CA PRO A 67 3.90 -8.88 -8.73
C PRO A 67 2.75 -8.69 -7.73
N VAL A 68 2.71 -7.57 -7.02
CA VAL A 68 1.67 -7.16 -6.06
C VAL A 68 1.11 -5.80 -6.43
N SER A 69 -0.11 -5.49 -5.99
CA SER A 69 -0.64 -4.12 -6.12
C SER A 69 0.04 -3.18 -5.13
N ILE A 70 0.20 -1.93 -5.51
CA ILE A 70 0.61 -0.83 -4.63
C ILE A 70 -0.62 0.00 -4.29
N LEU A 71 -0.86 0.23 -3.00
CA LEU A 71 -1.84 1.19 -2.51
C LEU A 71 -1.10 2.38 -1.91
N GLU A 72 -1.13 3.51 -2.61
CA GLU A 72 -0.60 4.77 -2.12
C GLU A 72 -1.66 5.51 -1.29
N LEU A 73 -1.30 5.81 -0.03
CA LEU A 73 -2.05 6.69 0.84
C LEU A 73 -1.59 8.13 0.58
N ASP A 74 -2.30 8.84 -0.30
CA ASP A 74 -1.94 10.19 -0.71
C ASP A 74 -2.37 11.22 0.33
N VAL A 75 -1.55 11.33 1.38
CA VAL A 75 -1.71 12.31 2.45
C VAL A 75 -0.71 13.45 2.31
N ALA A 76 -1.05 14.63 2.82
CA ALA A 76 -0.13 15.76 2.86
C ALA A 76 1.01 15.53 3.87
N ARG A 77 0.72 14.85 4.97
CA ARG A 77 1.68 14.49 6.03
C ARG A 77 1.43 13.06 6.47
N ASN A 78 2.50 12.31 6.68
CA ASN A 78 2.43 10.98 7.26
C ASN A 78 2.18 11.05 8.77
N ARG A 79 0.93 11.33 9.15
CA ARG A 79 0.47 11.37 10.54
C ARG A 79 -0.81 10.57 10.66
N MET A 80 -1.02 9.91 11.79
CA MET A 80 -2.21 9.09 12.02
C MET A 80 -3.52 9.83 11.75
N GLN A 81 -3.65 11.11 12.12
CA GLN A 81 -4.85 11.91 11.83
C GLN A 81 -5.18 12.00 10.33
N GLU A 82 -4.16 12.15 9.48
CA GLU A 82 -4.33 12.23 8.03
C GLU A 82 -4.65 10.86 7.43
N LEU A 83 -4.02 9.80 7.95
CA LEU A 83 -4.31 8.42 7.54
C LEU A 83 -5.73 8.00 7.94
N GLU A 84 -6.20 8.43 9.12
CA GLU A 84 -7.56 8.20 9.60
C GLU A 84 -8.61 8.86 8.72
N ALA A 85 -8.32 10.02 8.13
CA ALA A 85 -9.22 10.68 7.19
C ALA A 85 -9.49 9.84 5.93
N LEU A 86 -8.61 8.89 5.59
CA LEU A 86 -8.80 7.97 4.47
C LEU A 86 -9.77 6.83 4.76
N ARG A 87 -10.11 6.59 6.04
CA ARG A 87 -10.77 5.35 6.51
C ARG A 87 -12.02 4.99 5.71
N VAL A 88 -12.84 5.98 5.36
CA VAL A 88 -14.10 5.77 4.62
C VAL A 88 -13.91 5.33 3.17
N HIS A 89 -12.70 5.49 2.62
CA HIS A 89 -12.36 5.15 1.23
C HIS A 89 -11.43 3.94 1.09
N LEU A 90 -10.87 3.43 2.21
CA LEU A 90 -9.91 2.33 2.17
C LEU A 90 -10.53 1.04 1.62
N ASP A 91 -11.78 0.72 1.96
CA ASP A 91 -12.44 -0.50 1.46
C ASP A 91 -12.59 -0.47 -0.07
N ASP A 92 -13.02 0.66 -0.63
CA ASP A 92 -13.10 0.86 -2.08
C ASP A 92 -11.71 0.76 -2.73
N ALA A 93 -10.70 1.46 -2.18
CA ALA A 93 -9.34 1.43 -2.69
C ALA A 93 -8.73 0.02 -2.68
N ILE A 94 -8.94 -0.75 -1.60
CA ILE A 94 -8.47 -2.14 -1.48
C ILE A 94 -9.19 -3.05 -2.49
N SER A 95 -10.49 -2.84 -2.71
CA SER A 95 -11.24 -3.63 -3.71
C SER A 95 -10.64 -3.46 -5.11
N LYS A 96 -10.24 -2.24 -5.46
CA LYS A 96 -9.59 -1.91 -6.73
C LYS A 96 -8.21 -2.54 -6.87
N CYS A 97 -7.48 -2.76 -5.77
CA CYS A 97 -6.17 -3.44 -5.80
C CYS A 97 -6.24 -4.88 -6.35
N ALA A 98 -7.43 -5.48 -6.43
CA ALA A 98 -7.62 -6.77 -7.10
C ALA A 98 -7.42 -6.69 -8.63
N MET A 99 -7.74 -5.54 -9.24
CA MET A 99 -7.70 -5.35 -10.70
C MET A 99 -6.55 -4.46 -11.16
N PHE A 100 -6.16 -3.49 -10.34
CA PHE A 100 -5.12 -2.53 -10.66
C PHE A 100 -3.78 -2.93 -10.04
N ARG A 101 -2.67 -2.41 -10.57
CA ARG A 101 -1.32 -2.57 -10.00
C ARG A 101 -0.91 -1.39 -9.15
N TYR A 102 -1.54 -0.25 -9.36
CA TYR A 102 -1.38 0.91 -8.52
C TYR A 102 -2.73 1.57 -8.30
N VAL A 103 -3.01 1.90 -7.04
CA VAL A 103 -4.19 2.63 -6.61
C VAL A 103 -3.72 3.74 -5.67
N SER A 104 -4.14 4.97 -5.91
CA SER A 104 -3.90 6.11 -5.01
C SER A 104 -5.21 6.59 -4.40
N VAL A 105 -5.24 6.80 -3.08
CA VAL A 105 -6.43 7.22 -2.35
C VAL A 105 -6.16 8.45 -1.47
N ARG A 106 -7.11 9.38 -1.47
CA ARG A 106 -7.13 10.60 -0.65
C ARG A 106 -8.37 10.64 0.24
N ALA A 107 -8.44 11.65 1.11
CA ALA A 107 -9.58 11.91 1.99
C ALA A 107 -10.88 12.22 1.24
N ASP A 108 -10.81 12.50 -0.07
CA ASP A 108 -11.97 12.71 -0.94
C ASP A 108 -12.22 11.57 -1.94
N GLY A 109 -11.52 10.44 -1.79
CA GLY A 109 -11.76 9.23 -2.56
C GLY A 109 -10.54 8.69 -3.31
N VAL A 110 -10.77 7.65 -4.12
CA VAL A 110 -9.74 7.09 -5.01
C VAL A 110 -9.44 8.10 -6.12
N ARG A 111 -8.17 8.45 -6.27
CA ARG A 111 -7.71 9.48 -7.22
C ARG A 111 -7.17 8.91 -8.51
N GLU A 112 -6.48 7.78 -8.44
CA GLU A 112 -5.81 7.19 -9.59
C GLU A 112 -5.79 5.67 -9.48
N THR A 113 -5.91 5.00 -10.63
CA THR A 113 -5.81 3.55 -10.78
C THR A 113 -5.07 3.23 -12.06
N LEU A 114 -4.01 2.43 -11.99
CA LEU A 114 -3.20 2.05 -13.15
C LEU A 114 -3.11 0.53 -13.28
N PHE A 115 -3.20 0.03 -14.52
CA PHE A 115 -2.97 -1.38 -14.86
C PHE A 115 -1.47 -1.66 -15.07
N ALA A 116 -1.10 -2.95 -15.03
CA ALA A 116 0.10 -3.39 -15.74
C ALA A 116 -0.18 -3.29 -17.24
N MET A 117 0.52 -2.41 -17.95
CA MET A 117 0.54 -2.38 -19.42
C MET A 117 1.74 -3.14 -19.95
#